data_AF-A0A975TA27-F1
#
_entry.id   AF-A0A975TA27-F1
#
_cell.length_a   1.000
_cell.length_b   1.000
_cell.length_c   1.000
_cell.angle_alpha   90.00
_cell.angle_beta   90.00
_cell.angle_gamma   90.00
#
_symmetry.space_group_name_H-M   'P 1'
#
loop_
_entity.id
_entity.type
_entity.pdbx_description
1 polymer ?
#
loop_
_entity_poly.entity_id
_entity_poly.type
_entity_poly.pdbx_seq_one_letter_code
_entity_poly.pdbx_strand_id
1 'polypeptide(L)' 'MFLVEVSDRGLYKLRLIPVFLSYTRVDLAKGEELTAICQRMQFLCANFNTNIVQTTEGLEVNLGAGKNATISSTPSL' A
#
# COMPACT_ATOMS: atom_id res chain seq x y z
N MET A 1 -7.60 -7.45 3.71
CA MET A 1 -6.73 -6.64 4.59
C MET A 1 -5.31 -6.68 4.05
N PHE A 2 -4.36 -5.95 4.62
CA PHE A 2 -2.96 -5.99 4.22
C PHE A 2 -2.03 -6.20 5.41
N LEU A 3 -1.01 -7.02 5.22
CA LEU A 3 0.18 -7.03 6.06
C LEU A 3 1.15 -5.98 5.51
N VAL A 4 1.67 -5.13 6.39
CA VAL A 4 2.62 -4.08 6.02
C VAL A 4 4.00 -4.48 6.50
N GLU A 5 4.92 -4.67 5.56
CA GLU A 5 6.34 -4.82 5.88
C GLU A 5 7.07 -3.49 5.64
N VAL A 6 7.86 -3.09 6.63
CA VAL A 6 8.75 -1.93 6.60
C VAL A 6 10.17 -2.44 6.54
N SER A 7 11.02 -1.84 5.70
CA SER A 7 12.43 -2.22 5.66
C SER A 7 13.20 -1.84 6.92
N ASP A 8 14.17 -2.69 7.24
CA ASP A 8 15.21 -2.52 8.25
C ASP A 8 16.04 -1.22 8.10
N ARG A 9 16.22 -0.68 6.88
CA ARG A 9 16.99 0.56 6.65
C ARG A 9 16.14 1.84 6.68
N GLY A 10 14.97 1.78 7.30
CA GLY A 10 14.06 2.90 7.48
C GLY A 10 12.83 2.84 6.57
N LEU A 11 11.94 3.81 6.72
CA LEU A 11 10.65 3.87 6.04
C LEU A 11 10.77 4.39 4.59
N TYR A 12 11.63 3.76 3.78
CA TYR A 12 11.81 4.11 2.36
C TYR A 12 10.91 3.29 1.42
N LYS A 13 10.37 2.18 1.92
CA LYS A 13 9.54 1.26 1.16
C LYS A 13 8.54 0.57 2.07
N LEU A 14 7.29 0.50 1.61
CA LEU A 14 6.24 -0.27 2.25
C LEU A 14 5.82 -1.38 1.30
N ARG A 15 5.80 -2.62 1.80
CA ARG A 15 5.19 -3.73 1.07
C ARG A 15 3.82 -3.99 1.68
N LEU A 16 2.80 -3.98 0.84
CA LEU A 16 1.41 -4.23 1.14
C LEU A 16 1.07 -5.61 0.62
N ILE A 17 1.01 -6.60 1.51
CA ILE A 17 0.73 -7.99 1.16
C ILE A 17 -0.75 -8.28 1.45
N PRO A 18 -1.58 -8.55 0.43
CA PRO A 18 -2.99 -8.86 0.61
C PRO A 18 -3.19 -10.14 1.42
N VAL A 19 -4.02 -10.06 2.45
CA VAL A 19 -4.37 -11.21 3.28
C VAL A 19 -5.88 -11.38 3.36
N PHE A 20 -6.28 -12.66 3.38
CA PHE A 20 -7.61 -13.14 3.70
C PHE A 20 -7.65 -13.53 5.18
N LEU A 21 -8.61 -12.98 5.91
CA LEU A 21 -8.82 -13.31 7.32
C LEU A 21 -10.04 -14.21 7.46
N SER A 22 -9.81 -15.38 8.03
CA SER A 22 -10.84 -16.36 8.38
C SER A 22 -10.74 -16.66 9.87
N TYR A 23 -11.61 -16.08 10.68
CA TYR A 23 -11.74 -16.28 12.14
C TYR A 23 -10.42 -16.30 12.95
N THR A 24 -9.62 -17.37 12.89
CA THR A 24 -8.30 -17.49 13.55
C THR A 24 -7.11 -17.64 12.58
N ARG A 25 -7.33 -17.58 11.26
CA ARG A 25 -6.32 -17.79 10.23
C ARG A 25 -6.14 -16.53 9.39
N VAL A 26 -4.88 -16.20 9.16
CA VAL A 26 -4.46 -15.16 8.22
C VAL A 26 -3.76 -15.90 7.09
N ASP A 27 -4.44 -16.01 5.95
CA ASP A 27 -3.90 -16.62 4.75
C ASP A 27 -3.56 -15.53 3.74
N LEU A 28 -2.53 -15.75 2.91
CA LEU A 28 -2.25 -14.85 1.79
C LEU A 28 -3.40 -14.91 0.80
N ALA A 29 -3.91 -13.75 0.37
CA ALA A 29 -4.93 -13.71 -0.67
C ALA A 29 -4.33 -14.19 -2.00
N LYS A 30 -5.12 -14.94 -2.78
CA LYS A 30 -4.68 -15.53 -4.05
C LYS A 30 -5.73 -15.33 -5.13
N GLY A 31 -5.32 -15.45 -6.39
CA GLY A 31 -6.23 -15.43 -7.54
C GLY A 31 -7.07 -14.15 -7.62
N GLU A 32 -8.39 -14.31 -7.72
CA GLU A 32 -9.33 -13.19 -7.88
C GLU A 32 -9.34 -12.25 -6.67
N GLU A 33 -9.21 -12.78 -5.45
CA GLU A 33 -9.20 -11.95 -4.24
C GLU A 33 -7.97 -11.04 -4.19
N LEU A 34 -6.79 -11.59 -4.51
CA LEU A 34 -5.56 -10.82 -4.64
C LEU A 34 -5.74 -9.69 -5.65
N THR A 35 -6.29 -10.04 -6.81
CA THR A 35 -6.51 -9.09 -7.92
C THR A 35 -7.47 -7.97 -7.51
N ALA A 36 -8.62 -8.31 -6.92
CA ALA A 36 -9.61 -7.33 -6.49
C ALA A 36 -9.08 -6.41 -5.38
N ILE A 37 -8.34 -6.96 -4.42
CA ILE A 37 -7.72 -6.18 -3.34
C ILE A 37 -6.67 -5.22 -3.90
N CYS A 38 -5.78 -5.71 -4.79
CA CYS A 38 -4.75 -4.88 -5.43
C CYS A 38 -5.37 -3.76 -6.28
N GLN A 39 -6.36 -4.06 -7.12
CA GLN A 39 -7.05 -3.08 -7.97
C GLN A 39 -7.73 -2.00 -7.14
N ARG A 40 -8.43 -2.38 -6.07
CA ARG A 40 -9.08 -1.41 -5.19
C ARG A 40 -8.07 -0.47 -4.55
N MET A 41 -6.94 -1.00 -4.09
CA MET A 41 -5.92 -0.17 -3.45
C MET A 41 -5.20 0.72 -4.47
N GLN A 42 -4.96 0.23 -5.68
CA GLN A 42 -4.42 1.03 -6.79
C GLN A 42 -5.32 2.23 -7.09
N PHE A 43 -6.62 2.01 -7.19
CA PHE A 43 -7.61 3.06 -7.40
C PHE A 43 -7.56 4.11 -6.27
N LEU A 44 -7.51 3.66 -5.01
CA LEU A 44 -7.46 4.58 -3.86
C LEU A 44 -6.15 5.39 -3.82
N CYS A 45 -5.01 4.76 -4.07
CA CYS A 45 -3.70 5.42 -4.08
C CYS A 45 -3.54 6.41 -5.23
N ALA A 46 -4.19 6.17 -6.38
CA ALA A 46 -4.20 7.11 -7.50
C ALA A 46 -4.77 8.48 -7.06
N ASN A 47 -5.78 8.49 -6.19
CA ASN A 47 -6.36 9.74 -5.66
C ASN A 47 -5.37 10.56 -4.81
N PHE A 48 -4.36 9.90 -4.22
CA PHE A 48 -3.34 10.54 -3.39
C PHE A 48 -2.01 10.71 -4.15
N ASN A 49 -2.00 10.46 -5.46
CA ASN A 49 -0.79 10.47 -6.30
C ASN A 49 0.35 9.62 -5.71
N THR A 50 -0.01 8.55 -5.00
CA THR A 50 0.93 7.64 -4.36
C THR A 50 1.49 6.69 -5.41
N ASN A 51 2.82 6.67 -5.56
CA ASN A 51 3.46 5.78 -6.51
C ASN A 51 3.52 4.35 -5.97
N ILE A 52 2.80 3.44 -6.63
CA ILE A 52 2.65 2.04 -6.25
C ILE A 52 3.02 1.14 -7.42
N VAL A 53 3.78 0.09 -7.12
CA VAL A 53 4.18 -0.93 -8.06
C VAL A 53 3.50 -2.24 -7.67
N GLN A 54 2.84 -2.90 -8.62
CA GLN A 54 2.29 -4.23 -8.38
C GLN A 54 3.38 -5.29 -8.51
N THR A 55 3.43 -6.19 -7.54
CA THR A 55 4.34 -7.34 -7.51
C THR A 55 3.54 -8.64 -7.47
N THR A 56 4.22 -9.76 -7.59
CA THR A 56 3.60 -11.09 -7.49
C THR A 56 2.97 -11.34 -6.12
N GLU A 57 3.45 -10.67 -5.07
CA GLU A 57 3.01 -10.87 -3.69
C GLU A 57 2.03 -9.77 -3.21
N GLY A 58 1.80 -8.72 -4.00
CA GLY A 58 0.92 -7.62 -3.61
C GLY A 58 1.29 -6.29 -4.24
N LEU A 59 1.41 -5.25 -3.40
CA LEU A 59 1.73 -3.90 -3.82
C LEU A 59 2.94 -3.37 -3.06
N GLU A 60 3.69 -2.50 -3.71
CA GLU A 60 4.87 -1.85 -3.15
C GLU A 60 4.76 -0.35 -3.30
N VAL A 61 4.88 0.38 -2.19
CA VAL A 61 4.90 1.85 -2.18
C VAL A 61 6.33 2.29 -1.96
N ASN A 62 6.87 3.05 -2.90
CA ASN A 62 8.17 3.68 -2.76
C ASN A 62 8.01 5.04 -2.10
N LEU A 63 8.44 5.13 -0.85
CA LEU A 63 8.47 6.37 -0.11
C LEU A 63 9.78 7.06 -0.47
N GLY A 64 9.76 7.84 -1.56
CA GLY A 64 10.94 8.57 -2.03
C GLY A 64 11.65 9.25 -0.86
N ALA A 65 12.98 9.12 -0.80
CA ALA A 65 13.79 9.70 0.28
C ALA A 65 13.35 11.16 0.51
N GLY A 66 12.88 11.46 1.72
CA GLY A 66 12.11 12.66 2.05
C GLY A 66 12.60 13.92 1.33
N LYS A 67 11.90 14.30 0.27
CA LYS A 67 11.89 15.65 -0.25
C LYS A 67 10.48 16.17 -0.07
N ASN A 68 10.27 16.77 1.11
CA ASN A 68 9.17 17.66 1.44
C ASN A 68 7.78 17.17 1.00
N ALA A 69 7.15 16.35 1.84
CA ALA A 69 5.69 16.38 1.91
C ALA A 69 5.29 17.77 2.45
N THR A 70 5.29 18.78 1.58
CA THR A 70 4.72 20.09 1.86
C THR A 70 3.25 19.86 2.10
N ILE A 71 2.86 19.84 3.37
CA ILE A 71 1.46 19.87 3.76
C ILE A 71 0.97 21.25 3.31
N SER A 72 0.32 21.31 2.15
CA SER A 72 -0.38 22.50 1.67
C SER A 72 -1.47 22.84 2.68
N SER A 73 -1.11 23.66 3.65
CA SER A 73 -2.01 24.28 4.60
C SER A 73 -2.68 25.44 3.88
N THR A 74 -3.69 25.18 3.07
CA THR A 74 -4.62 26.23 2.65
C THR A 74 -5.72 26.31 3.69
N PRO A 75 -5.76 27.34 4.56
CA PRO A 75 -6.96 27.63 5.33
C PRO A 75 -7.99 28.18 4.34
N SER A 76 -9.15 27.54 4.28
CA SER A 76 -10.33 28.11 3.63
C SER A 76 -10.74 29.35 4.42
N LEU A 77 -10.73 30.51 3.75
CA LEU A 77 -11.40 31.74 4.20
C LEU A 77 -12.92 31.58 4.11
#